data_AF-A0A1A8PEZ8-F1
#
_entry.id   AF-A0A1A8PEZ8-F1
#
_cell.length_a   1.000
_cell.length_b   1.000
_cell.length_c   1.000
_cell.angle_alpha   90.00
_cell.angle_beta   90.00
_cell.angle_gamma   90.00
#
_symmetry.space_group_name_H-M   'P 1'
#
loop_
_entity.id
_entity.type
_entity.pdbx_description
1 polymer ?
#
loop_
_entity_poly.entity_id
_entity_poly.type
_entity_poly.pdbx_seq_one_letter_code
_entity_poly.pdbx_strand_id
1 'polypeptide(L)'
;NFCTVLRLSPFRFEDFCAALIGQEQCTLIADTHIALLKAILREEDSSNTTFGPADLKDSVNSTLYFIDGMTWPEVLRSYCESDKEFHHVLPDLEMDEYPYGPLESKIKVLQFLVDQFLTTNIAREELMSDGSMQYDDHCRVCHRLGDLLCCETCSAVYHLECVKPPLQEVPEDEWQCEICVAHKVPGVTNCVTEAQKNRPYIRQEPIGYDRHQRKYWFLSRRIIIEEDGEHVKKKIWYYSTKAQLEELMESLDKERWETDLHATLEEMKEEVQAHMDITEDLTNRARGSNKAYLAAVNDVVMERLKIRRAAQEAKRREEEVKQETEGGSVNPAVGSAEGSSQPGRTAEAA
;
A
#
# COMPACT_ATOMS: atom_id res chain seq x y z
N ASN A 1 3.15 2.14 9.95
CA ASN A 1 2.84 3.43 9.30
C ASN A 1 3.59 4.53 10.05
N PHE A 2 4.37 5.39 9.39
CA PHE A 2 5.15 6.47 10.05
C PHE A 2 4.37 7.78 10.22
N CYS A 3 3.06 7.82 9.92
CA CYS A 3 2.26 9.05 9.98
C CYS A 3 2.27 9.74 11.35
N THR A 4 2.33 8.97 12.44
CA THR A 4 2.40 9.47 13.82
C THR A 4 3.70 10.21 14.07
N VAL A 5 4.83 9.58 13.72
CA VAL A 5 6.19 10.13 13.85
C VAL A 5 6.38 11.37 12.99
N LEU A 6 5.98 11.29 11.72
CA LEU A 6 6.12 12.40 10.77
C LEU A 6 5.06 13.49 10.96
N ARG A 7 4.03 13.23 11.77
CA ARG A 7 2.87 14.13 12.01
C ARG A 7 2.20 14.58 10.70
N LEU A 8 2.19 13.70 9.71
CA LEU A 8 1.55 13.96 8.42
C LEU A 8 0.10 13.51 8.48
N SER A 9 -0.80 14.41 8.07
CA SER A 9 -2.21 14.05 7.86
C SER A 9 -2.32 12.97 6.79
N PRO A 10 -3.26 12.02 6.93
CA PRO A 10 -3.48 11.02 5.89
C PRO A 10 -3.92 11.68 4.58
N PHE A 11 -3.40 11.17 3.47
CA PHE A 11 -3.76 11.62 2.12
C PHE A 11 -3.87 10.41 1.19
N ARG A 12 -4.64 10.55 0.10
CA ARG A 12 -4.80 9.45 -0.85
C ARG A 12 -3.54 9.31 -1.69
N PHE A 13 -3.23 8.07 -2.07
CA PHE A 13 -2.15 7.79 -3.01
C PHE A 13 -2.34 8.54 -4.34
N GLU A 14 -3.58 8.65 -4.83
CA GLU A 14 -3.89 9.37 -6.07
C GLU A 14 -3.61 10.87 -5.95
N ASP A 15 -3.93 11.48 -4.81
CA ASP A 15 -3.65 12.90 -4.55
C ASP A 15 -2.14 13.15 -4.52
N PHE A 16 -1.39 12.21 -3.94
CA PHE A 16 0.07 12.24 -3.93
C PHE A 16 0.69 12.09 -5.33
N CYS A 17 0.21 11.16 -6.15
CA CYS A 17 0.64 11.04 -7.54
C CYS A 17 0.32 12.31 -8.35
N ALA A 18 -0.86 12.90 -8.16
CA ALA A 18 -1.24 14.15 -8.81
C ALA A 18 -0.32 15.31 -8.37
N ALA A 19 0.01 15.38 -7.09
CA ALA A 19 0.93 16.37 -6.52
C ALA A 19 2.35 16.25 -7.10
N LEU A 20 2.85 15.03 -7.30
CA LEU A 20 4.17 14.80 -7.91
C LEU A 20 4.22 15.23 -9.38
N ILE A 21 3.16 14.92 -10.15
CA ILE A 21 3.08 15.27 -11.58
C ILE A 21 2.83 16.77 -11.78
N GLY A 22 2.15 17.42 -10.84
CA GLY A 22 1.85 18.85 -10.89
C GLY A 22 3.11 19.71 -11.00
N GLN A 23 3.04 20.79 -11.77
CA GLN A 23 4.11 21.78 -11.92
C GLN A 23 3.86 23.04 -11.08
N GLU A 24 2.93 22.97 -10.14
CA GLU A 24 2.54 24.08 -9.27
C GLU A 24 2.96 23.79 -7.83
N GLN A 25 2.98 24.83 -7.00
CA GLN A 25 3.28 24.68 -5.58
C GLN A 25 2.19 23.83 -4.94
N CYS A 26 2.58 22.69 -4.39
CA CYS A 26 1.66 21.76 -3.74
C CYS A 26 1.98 21.68 -2.25
N THR A 27 0.98 21.99 -1.42
CA THR A 27 1.09 21.88 0.05
C THR A 27 1.45 20.46 0.48
N LEU A 28 0.90 19.45 -0.18
CA LEU A 28 1.20 18.05 0.12
C LEU A 28 2.70 17.71 -0.07
N ILE A 29 3.32 18.19 -1.15
CA ILE A 29 4.75 18.00 -1.38
C ILE A 29 5.55 18.78 -0.33
N ALA A 30 5.22 20.06 -0.12
CA ALA A 30 5.90 20.89 0.86
C ALA A 30 5.85 20.28 2.27
N ASP A 31 4.67 19.92 2.76
CA ASP A 31 4.48 19.36 4.10
C ASP A 31 5.19 18.01 4.26
N THR A 32 5.18 17.16 3.21
CA THR A 32 5.91 15.88 3.22
C THR A 32 7.42 16.09 3.37
N HIS A 33 7.98 17.02 2.59
CA HIS A 33 9.42 17.32 2.63
C HIS A 33 9.82 17.98 3.95
N ILE A 34 9.02 18.96 4.41
CA ILE A 34 9.22 19.63 5.70
C ILE A 34 9.18 18.63 6.84
N ALA A 35 8.24 17.68 6.84
CA ALA A 35 8.12 16.67 7.90
C ALA A 35 9.36 15.75 7.95
N LEU A 36 9.80 15.22 6.80
CA LEU A 36 10.99 14.39 6.71
C LEU A 36 12.23 15.17 7.15
N LEU A 37 12.42 16.38 6.62
CA LEU A 37 13.58 17.21 6.91
C LEU A 37 13.62 17.65 8.38
N LYS A 38 12.48 18.00 8.98
CA LYS A 38 12.39 18.28 10.43
C LYS A 38 12.76 17.05 11.27
N ALA A 39 12.36 15.85 10.86
CA ALA A 39 12.71 14.63 11.58
C ALA A 39 14.22 14.36 11.53
N ILE A 40 14.83 14.49 10.33
CA ILE A 40 16.26 14.33 10.11
C ILE A 40 17.06 15.37 10.93
N LEU A 41 16.73 16.65 10.81
CA LEU A 41 17.43 17.73 11.52
C LEU A 41 17.31 17.60 13.05
N ARG A 42 16.19 17.10 13.57
CA ARG A 42 16.02 16.81 15.00
C ARG A 42 16.91 15.67 15.47
N GLU A 43 17.02 14.61 14.66
CA GLU A 43 17.91 13.49 14.95
C GLU A 43 19.36 13.98 15.04
N GLU A 44 19.80 14.78 14.07
CA GLU A 44 21.17 15.33 14.06
C GLU A 44 21.46 16.25 15.23
N ASP A 45 20.51 17.13 15.60
CA ASP A 45 20.63 18.00 16.77
C ASP A 45 20.76 17.18 18.07
N SER A 46 19.94 16.12 18.19
CA SER A 46 19.97 15.23 19.36
C SER A 46 21.25 14.40 19.44
N SER A 47 21.79 14.00 18.28
CA SER A 47 23.04 13.25 18.15
C SER A 47 24.29 14.14 18.19
N ASN A 48 24.12 15.47 18.18
CA ASN A 48 25.18 16.47 18.04
C ASN A 48 26.08 16.24 16.80
N THR A 49 25.47 15.82 15.70
CA THR A 49 26.17 15.60 14.41
C THR A 49 26.05 16.78 13.46
N THR A 50 25.43 17.88 13.90
CA THR A 50 25.33 19.11 13.10
C THR A 50 26.72 19.61 12.69
N PHE A 51 26.94 19.79 11.39
CA PHE A 51 28.19 20.30 10.85
C PHE A 51 28.32 21.80 11.11
N GLY A 52 28.87 22.17 12.27
CA GLY A 52 29.12 23.57 12.62
C GLY A 52 29.85 23.75 13.95
N PRO A 53 30.48 24.91 14.18
CA PRO A 53 30.99 25.30 15.50
C PRO A 53 29.87 25.30 16.55
N ALA A 54 30.15 24.80 17.76
CA ALA A 54 29.15 24.67 18.82
C ALA A 54 28.53 26.01 19.26
N ASP A 55 29.26 27.11 19.11
CA ASP A 55 28.81 28.47 19.38
C ASP A 55 27.81 29.01 18.35
N LEU A 56 27.71 28.38 17.18
CA LEU A 56 26.71 28.70 16.14
C LEU A 56 25.50 27.76 16.16
N LYS A 57 25.44 26.80 17.08
CA LYS A 57 24.38 25.77 17.16
C LYS A 57 22.98 26.37 17.13
N ASP A 58 22.73 27.40 17.94
CA ASP A 58 21.42 28.07 17.99
C ASP A 58 21.06 28.76 16.67
N SER A 59 22.06 29.30 15.97
CA SER A 59 21.87 29.94 14.67
C SER A 59 21.58 28.90 13.58
N VAL A 60 22.26 27.76 13.59
CA VAL A 60 22.01 26.65 12.65
C VAL A 60 20.64 26.04 12.89
N ASN A 61 20.27 25.83 14.16
CA ASN A 61 18.98 25.29 14.55
C ASN A 61 17.81 26.23 14.27
N SER A 62 18.04 27.52 14.04
CA SER A 62 16.98 28.46 13.66
C SER A 62 16.22 27.98 12.40
N THR A 63 16.91 27.31 11.47
CA THR A 63 16.34 26.74 10.25
C THR A 63 15.25 25.71 10.53
N LEU A 64 15.39 24.90 11.60
CA LEU A 64 14.37 23.94 12.03
C LEU A 64 13.04 24.60 12.37
N TYR A 65 13.10 25.83 12.90
CA TYR A 65 11.94 26.59 13.37
C TYR A 65 11.32 27.45 12.27
N PHE A 66 12.13 27.94 11.33
CA PHE A 66 11.68 28.86 10.27
C PHE A 66 11.36 28.18 8.94
N ILE A 67 11.64 26.88 8.79
CA ILE A 67 11.25 26.15 7.58
C ILE A 67 9.72 26.13 7.42
N ASP A 68 9.28 26.64 6.27
CA ASP A 68 7.88 26.81 5.88
C ASP A 68 7.64 26.37 4.43
N GLY A 69 6.40 26.52 3.95
CA GLY A 69 5.96 26.10 2.62
C GLY A 69 6.69 26.76 1.44
N MET A 70 7.45 27.84 1.67
CA MET A 70 8.21 28.56 0.64
C MET A 70 9.72 28.31 0.75
N THR A 71 10.25 28.17 1.96
CA THR A 71 11.69 28.13 2.24
C THR A 71 12.28 26.72 2.23
N TRP A 72 11.44 25.69 2.37
CA TRP A 72 11.90 24.30 2.46
C TRP A 72 12.79 23.81 1.30
N PRO A 73 12.63 24.23 0.02
CA PRO A 73 13.52 23.74 -1.04
C PRO A 73 14.95 24.24 -0.85
N GLU A 74 15.11 25.49 -0.39
CA GLU A 74 16.43 26.07 -0.13
C GLU A 74 17.08 25.45 1.10
N VAL A 75 16.30 25.17 2.15
CA VAL A 75 16.80 24.44 3.32
C VAL A 75 17.30 23.05 2.92
N LEU A 76 16.54 22.34 2.08
CA LEU A 76 16.93 21.04 1.55
C LEU A 76 18.20 21.11 0.71
N ARG A 77 18.31 22.11 -0.18
CA ARG A 77 19.51 22.36 -0.97
C ARG A 77 20.72 22.59 -0.07
N SER A 78 20.61 23.48 0.91
CA SER A 78 21.67 23.77 1.88
C SER A 78 22.05 22.53 2.72
N TYR A 79 21.08 21.68 3.07
CA TYR A 79 21.33 20.42 3.76
C TYR A 79 22.16 19.47 2.89
N CYS A 80 21.76 19.26 1.63
CA CYS A 80 22.51 18.43 0.69
C CYS A 80 23.90 19.00 0.35
N GLU A 81 24.09 20.32 0.35
CA GLU A 81 25.41 20.93 0.13
C GLU A 81 26.38 20.70 1.30
N SER A 82 25.85 20.54 2.52
CA SER A 82 26.63 20.44 3.75
C SER A 82 27.50 19.16 3.84
N ASP A 83 27.07 18.08 3.20
CA ASP A 83 27.80 16.80 3.15
C ASP A 83 28.05 16.35 1.71
N LYS A 84 29.30 16.00 1.43
CA LYS A 84 29.75 15.49 0.12
C LYS A 84 29.05 14.19 -0.26
N GLU A 85 28.64 13.38 0.71
CA GLU A 85 27.90 12.15 0.43
C GLU A 85 26.53 12.45 -0.21
N PHE A 86 25.95 13.63 0.04
CA PHE A 86 24.64 14.03 -0.47
C PHE A 86 24.70 14.81 -1.80
N HIS A 87 25.91 15.15 -2.28
CA HIS A 87 26.10 15.95 -3.50
C HIS A 87 25.50 15.32 -4.76
N HIS A 88 25.27 14.00 -4.75
CA HIS A 88 24.61 13.30 -5.85
C HIS A 88 23.15 13.73 -6.07
N VAL A 89 22.50 14.35 -5.08
CA VAL A 89 21.11 14.83 -5.15
C VAL A 89 21.01 16.26 -5.66
N LEU A 90 22.08 17.06 -5.52
CA LEU A 90 22.10 18.47 -5.91
C LEU A 90 21.69 18.71 -7.38
N PRO A 91 22.11 17.91 -8.37
CA PRO A 91 21.65 18.09 -9.74
C PRO A 91 20.13 17.99 -9.90
N ASP A 92 19.46 17.14 -9.10
CA ASP A 92 18.00 17.00 -9.12
C ASP A 92 17.27 18.15 -8.41
N LEU A 93 17.97 18.89 -7.52
CA LEU A 93 17.44 20.08 -6.83
C LEU A 93 17.67 21.37 -7.64
N GLU A 94 18.79 21.46 -8.36
CA GLU A 94 19.16 22.63 -9.16
C GLU A 94 18.50 22.64 -10.55
N MET A 95 18.14 21.46 -11.07
CA MET A 95 17.45 21.35 -12.35
C MET A 95 16.01 21.87 -12.26
N ASP A 96 15.64 22.78 -13.17
CA ASP A 96 14.28 23.29 -13.40
C ASP A 96 13.56 23.86 -12.16
N GLU A 97 14.30 24.42 -11.20
CA GLU A 97 13.78 25.05 -9.96
C GLU A 97 12.89 24.08 -9.13
N TYR A 98 13.50 23.16 -8.38
CA TYR A 98 12.76 22.27 -7.48
C TYR A 98 11.81 23.04 -6.53
N PRO A 99 10.53 22.66 -6.38
CA PRO A 99 9.90 21.38 -6.73
C PRO A 99 9.17 21.35 -8.09
N TYR A 100 9.45 22.27 -9.02
CA TYR A 100 8.75 22.38 -10.30
C TYR A 100 9.31 21.50 -11.41
N GLY A 101 10.47 20.88 -11.17
CA GLY A 101 11.15 20.00 -12.11
C GLY A 101 10.41 18.68 -12.45
N PRO A 102 11.05 17.79 -13.23
CA PRO A 102 10.44 16.56 -13.71
C PRO A 102 10.14 15.56 -12.58
N LEU A 103 9.17 14.67 -12.83
CA LEU A 103 8.75 13.62 -11.89
C LEU A 103 9.92 12.78 -11.38
N GLU A 104 10.87 12.45 -12.24
CA GLU A 104 12.03 11.63 -11.89
C GLU A 104 12.87 12.29 -10.79
N SER A 105 13.16 13.58 -10.91
CA SER A 105 13.92 14.34 -9.90
C SER A 105 13.15 14.47 -8.59
N LYS A 106 11.84 14.69 -8.64
CA LYS A 106 10.99 14.68 -7.43
C LYS A 106 11.05 13.36 -6.68
N ILE A 107 10.99 12.24 -7.41
CA ILE A 107 11.08 10.91 -6.81
C ILE A 107 12.47 10.67 -6.23
N LYS A 108 13.55 11.04 -6.91
CA LYS A 108 14.94 10.88 -6.40
C LYS A 108 15.18 11.67 -5.12
N VAL A 109 14.77 12.94 -5.10
CA VAL A 109 14.89 13.80 -3.91
C VAL A 109 14.07 13.26 -2.74
N LEU A 110 12.82 12.82 -3.01
CA LEU A 110 12.00 12.23 -1.97
C LEU A 110 12.58 10.91 -1.46
N GLN A 111 13.09 10.07 -2.37
CA GLN A 111 13.75 8.82 -2.01
C GLN A 111 14.94 9.08 -1.09
N PHE A 112 15.79 10.07 -1.42
CA PHE A 112 16.89 10.49 -0.56
C PHE A 112 16.40 10.86 0.84
N LEU A 113 15.39 11.72 0.96
CA LEU A 113 14.85 12.12 2.26
C LEU A 113 14.25 10.96 3.06
N VAL A 114 13.54 10.05 2.38
CA VAL A 114 13.00 8.84 3.02
C VAL A 114 14.12 7.93 3.49
N ASP A 115 15.16 7.72 2.67
CA ASP A 115 16.32 6.91 3.03
C ASP A 115 17.04 7.49 4.26
N GLN A 116 17.28 8.81 4.28
CA GLN A 116 17.84 9.49 5.46
C GLN A 116 16.95 9.33 6.69
N PHE A 117 15.64 9.58 6.57
CA PHE A 117 14.69 9.40 7.66
C PHE A 117 14.69 7.98 8.22
N LEU A 118 14.78 6.95 7.38
CA LEU A 118 14.79 5.56 7.81
C LEU A 118 16.05 5.18 8.60
N THR A 119 17.12 5.97 8.55
CA THR A 119 18.33 5.78 9.38
C THR A 119 18.19 6.34 10.80
N THR A 120 17.20 7.22 11.04
CA THR A 120 16.99 7.89 12.32
C THR A 120 16.59 6.92 13.43
N ASN A 121 16.86 7.29 14.69
CA ASN A 121 16.48 6.48 15.85
C ASN A 121 14.96 6.38 15.96
N ILE A 122 14.22 7.47 15.71
CA ILE A 122 12.76 7.47 15.78
C ILE A 122 12.12 6.52 14.75
N ALA A 123 12.68 6.44 13.54
CA ALA A 123 12.21 5.48 12.54
C ALA A 123 12.53 4.03 12.94
N ARG A 124 13.71 3.80 13.53
CA ARG A 124 14.13 2.48 14.02
C ARG A 124 13.27 2.00 15.19
N GLU A 125 13.00 2.88 16.15
CA GLU A 125 12.16 2.58 17.31
C GLU A 125 10.75 2.20 16.87
N GLU A 126 10.15 2.95 15.94
CA GLU A 126 8.85 2.55 15.41
C GLU A 126 8.91 1.22 14.66
N LEU A 127 9.93 0.98 13.84
CA LEU A 127 10.11 -0.30 13.14
C LEU A 127 10.20 -1.50 14.09
N MET A 128 10.68 -1.29 15.31
CA MET A 128 10.83 -2.31 16.34
C MET A 128 9.67 -2.33 17.34
N SER A 129 8.75 -1.37 17.25
CA SER A 129 7.54 -1.29 18.08
C SER A 129 6.62 -2.48 17.79
N ASP A 130 6.00 -3.01 18.83
CA ASP A 130 4.97 -4.05 18.71
C ASP A 130 3.61 -3.50 18.22
N GLY A 131 3.56 -2.21 17.89
CA GLY A 131 2.37 -1.51 17.46
C GLY A 131 1.51 -1.02 18.63
N SER A 132 2.00 -1.11 19.87
CA SER A 132 1.32 -0.50 21.01
C SER A 132 1.39 1.03 20.95
N MET A 133 0.22 1.66 20.89
CA MET A 133 0.11 3.11 20.89
C MET A 133 0.36 3.65 22.30
N GLN A 134 1.45 4.41 22.47
CA GLN A 134 1.72 5.11 23.72
C GLN A 134 0.97 6.45 23.74
N TYR A 135 0.19 6.68 24.79
CA TYR A 135 -0.57 7.91 24.97
C TYR A 135 0.30 9.03 25.54
N ASP A 136 0.02 10.27 25.14
CA ASP A 136 0.66 11.45 25.69
C ASP A 136 0.22 11.63 27.16
N ASP A 137 1.12 12.09 28.05
CA ASP A 137 0.75 12.33 29.46
C ASP A 137 0.02 13.67 29.67
N HIS A 138 0.06 14.56 28.68
CA HIS A 138 -0.45 15.92 28.80
C HIS A 138 -1.62 16.14 27.85
N CYS A 139 -2.66 16.83 28.34
CA CYS A 139 -3.78 17.22 27.50
C CYS A 139 -3.31 17.98 26.26
N ARG A 140 -3.73 17.55 25.07
CA ARG A 140 -3.34 18.17 23.79
C ARG A 140 -3.72 19.65 23.69
N VAL A 141 -4.75 20.09 24.42
CA VAL A 141 -5.28 21.46 24.35
C VAL A 141 -4.67 22.38 25.41
N CYS A 142 -4.65 21.97 26.68
CA CYS A 142 -4.19 22.84 27.77
C CYS A 142 -2.80 22.50 28.31
N HIS A 143 -2.17 21.41 27.83
CA HIS A 143 -0.84 20.95 28.24
C HIS A 143 -0.70 20.66 29.74
N ARG A 144 -1.81 20.37 30.43
CA ARG A 144 -1.83 20.00 31.85
C ARG A 144 -2.06 18.49 31.99
N LEU A 145 -1.51 17.94 33.07
CA LEU A 145 -1.79 16.60 33.58
C LEU A 145 -3.17 16.56 34.24
N GLY A 146 -3.77 15.37 34.37
CA GLY A 146 -5.06 15.18 35.04
C GLY A 146 -5.76 13.90 34.61
N ASP A 147 -7.09 13.90 34.73
CA ASP A 147 -7.95 12.83 34.21
C ASP A 147 -8.18 13.06 32.71
N LEU A 148 -7.58 12.18 31.91
CA LEU A 148 -7.48 12.37 30.47
C LEU A 148 -8.20 11.24 29.73
N LEU A 149 -9.03 11.64 28.76
CA LEU A 149 -9.68 10.79 27.79
C LEU A 149 -8.73 10.47 26.64
N CYS A 150 -8.53 9.19 26.36
CA CYS A 150 -7.66 8.70 25.29
C CYS A 150 -8.40 8.60 23.96
N CYS A 151 -7.80 9.09 22.88
CA CYS A 151 -8.31 8.88 21.53
C CYS A 151 -7.90 7.50 21.01
N GLU A 152 -8.78 6.74 20.40
CA GLU A 152 -8.41 5.38 19.94
C GLU A 152 -7.46 5.32 18.76
N THR A 153 -7.48 6.36 17.92
CA THR A 153 -6.76 6.37 16.64
C THR A 153 -5.48 7.21 16.68
N CYS A 154 -5.12 7.80 17.82
CA CYS A 154 -3.86 8.55 17.97
C CYS A 154 -3.42 8.65 19.45
N SER A 155 -2.16 9.01 19.69
CA SER A 155 -1.62 9.17 21.06
C SER A 155 -2.23 10.32 21.87
N ALA A 156 -3.06 11.17 21.25
CA ALA A 156 -3.54 12.39 21.89
C ALA A 156 -4.56 12.09 22.98
N VAL A 157 -4.42 12.80 24.10
CA VAL A 157 -5.32 12.72 25.24
C VAL A 157 -5.92 14.08 25.59
N TYR A 158 -7.13 14.09 26.16
CA TYR A 158 -7.92 15.30 26.36
C TYR A 158 -8.66 15.28 27.70
N HIS A 159 -8.74 16.40 28.41
CA HIS A 159 -9.77 16.54 29.44
C HIS A 159 -11.16 16.60 28.78
N LEU A 160 -12.19 16.12 29.47
CA LEU A 160 -13.58 16.17 28.96
C LEU A 160 -14.01 17.60 28.59
N GLU A 161 -13.60 18.60 29.38
CA GLU A 161 -13.86 20.02 29.11
C GLU A 161 -13.06 20.59 27.92
N CYS A 162 -11.95 19.96 27.55
CA CYS A 162 -11.07 20.39 26.47
C CYS A 162 -11.47 19.81 25.10
N VAL A 163 -12.33 18.80 25.08
CA VAL A 163 -12.88 18.24 23.83
C VAL A 163 -13.86 19.22 23.20
N LYS A 164 -14.02 19.17 21.88
CA LYS A 164 -15.08 19.91 21.16
C LYS A 164 -16.07 18.94 20.51
N PRO A 165 -17.37 18.99 20.87
CA PRO A 165 -17.95 19.74 21.99
C PRO A 165 -17.48 19.19 23.37
N PRO A 166 -17.50 19.99 24.45
CA PRO A 166 -17.14 19.51 25.79
C PRO A 166 -18.02 18.36 26.25
N LEU A 167 -17.42 17.32 26.80
CA LEU A 167 -18.12 16.15 27.32
C LEU A 167 -18.40 16.32 28.82
N GLN A 168 -19.53 15.77 29.27
CA GLN A 168 -19.90 15.77 30.71
C GLN A 168 -19.45 14.49 31.41
N GLU A 169 -19.41 13.38 30.68
CA GLU A 169 -19.02 12.06 31.17
C GLU A 169 -18.13 11.35 30.14
N VAL A 170 -17.41 10.32 30.60
CA VAL A 170 -16.60 9.47 29.72
C VAL A 170 -17.56 8.66 28.84
N PRO A 171 -17.41 8.68 27.49
CA PRO A 171 -18.24 7.89 26.61
C PRO A 171 -18.19 6.39 26.94
N GLU A 172 -19.32 5.71 26.86
CA GLU A 172 -19.39 4.24 27.01
C GLU A 172 -18.83 3.51 25.78
N ASP A 173 -18.98 4.13 24.61
CA ASP A 173 -18.50 3.64 23.33
C ASP A 173 -17.12 4.19 22.95
N GLU A 174 -16.58 3.62 21.88
CA GLU A 174 -15.36 4.03 21.22
C GLU A 174 -15.30 5.54 20.90
N TRP A 175 -14.28 6.26 21.40
CA TRP A 175 -14.15 7.71 21.22
C TRP A 175 -12.93 8.12 20.38
N GLN A 176 -13.18 9.04 19.43
CA GLN A 176 -12.17 9.61 18.56
C GLN A 176 -12.16 11.14 18.67
N CYS A 177 -10.97 11.73 18.76
CA CYS A 177 -10.81 13.18 18.86
C CYS A 177 -11.23 13.91 17.57
N GLU A 178 -11.53 15.21 17.68
CA GLU A 178 -11.98 16.05 16.56
C GLU A 178 -11.01 16.01 15.36
N ILE A 179 -9.70 15.89 15.63
CA ILE A 179 -8.66 15.83 14.61
C ILE A 179 -8.73 14.50 13.85
N CYS A 180 -8.83 13.38 14.56
CA CYS A 180 -8.93 12.07 13.93
C CYS A 180 -10.22 11.92 13.12
N VAL A 181 -11.33 12.46 13.62
CA VAL A 181 -12.60 12.49 12.88
C VAL A 181 -12.48 13.36 11.62
N ALA A 182 -11.88 14.55 11.72
CA ALA A 182 -11.65 15.43 10.57
C ALA A 182 -10.69 14.82 9.55
N HIS A 183 -9.74 14.00 9.99
CA HIS A 183 -8.75 13.33 9.15
C HIS A 183 -9.22 11.96 8.61
N LYS A 184 -10.53 11.64 8.70
CA LYS A 184 -11.10 10.48 8.01
C LYS A 184 -11.13 10.72 6.50
N VAL A 185 -10.08 10.26 5.82
CA VAL A 185 -9.95 10.38 4.36
C VAL A 185 -10.45 9.09 3.69
N PRO A 186 -11.55 9.16 2.90
CA PRO A 186 -12.02 8.01 2.12
C PRO A 186 -10.94 7.54 1.15
N GLY A 187 -10.73 6.23 1.06
CA GLY A 187 -9.64 5.63 0.30
C GLY A 187 -8.35 5.43 1.10
N VAL A 188 -8.31 5.88 2.36
CA VAL A 188 -7.15 5.76 3.26
C VAL A 188 -7.59 5.13 4.58
N THR A 189 -8.42 5.83 5.36
CA THR A 189 -8.78 5.38 6.72
C THR A 189 -9.76 4.22 6.73
N ASN A 190 -10.57 4.08 5.67
CA ASN A 190 -11.49 2.94 5.48
C ASN A 190 -10.88 1.82 4.62
N CYS A 191 -9.58 1.89 4.31
CA CYS A 191 -8.86 0.93 3.49
C CYS A 191 -7.66 0.33 4.26
N VAL A 192 -7.84 0.17 5.57
CA VAL A 192 -6.86 -0.50 6.45
C VAL A 192 -7.34 -1.92 6.63
N THR A 193 -6.50 -2.89 6.25
CA THR A 193 -6.86 -4.31 6.36
C THR A 193 -7.06 -4.71 7.81
N GLU A 194 -7.86 -5.74 8.07
CA GLU A 194 -8.05 -6.23 9.45
C GLU A 194 -6.72 -6.67 10.09
N ALA A 195 -5.80 -7.20 9.28
CA ALA A 195 -4.44 -7.50 9.70
C ALA A 195 -3.67 -6.24 10.14
N GLN A 196 -3.80 -5.14 9.38
CA GLN A 196 -3.16 -3.86 9.70
C GLN A 196 -3.81 -3.13 10.88
N LYS A 197 -5.10 -3.35 11.15
CA LYS A 197 -5.77 -2.81 12.35
C LYS A 197 -5.24 -3.47 13.63
N ASN A 198 -5.05 -4.79 13.60
CA ASN A 198 -4.60 -5.55 14.77
C ASN A 198 -3.08 -5.48 14.99
N ARG A 199 -2.30 -5.33 13.92
CA ARG A 199 -0.86 -5.05 13.96
C ARG A 199 -0.54 -4.05 12.86
N PRO A 200 -0.28 -2.77 13.18
CA PRO A 200 0.08 -1.79 12.16
C PRO A 200 1.46 -2.10 11.59
N TYR A 201 1.52 -3.03 10.64
CA TYR A 201 2.75 -3.39 9.95
C TYR A 201 3.36 -2.14 9.32
N ILE A 202 4.59 -1.82 9.69
CA ILE A 202 5.37 -0.79 8.99
C ILE A 202 5.92 -1.36 7.67
N ARG A 203 6.19 -2.67 7.61
CA ARG A 203 6.63 -3.37 6.41
C ARG A 203 5.54 -4.31 5.92
N GLN A 204 5.09 -4.08 4.70
CA GLN A 204 4.17 -4.99 4.04
C GLN A 204 4.97 -6.18 3.50
N GLU A 205 4.42 -7.38 3.65
CA GLU A 205 5.00 -8.59 3.09
C GLU A 205 4.37 -8.88 1.72
N PRO A 206 5.12 -9.50 0.79
CA PRO A 206 4.55 -9.92 -0.48
C PRO A 206 3.49 -11.00 -0.23
N ILE A 207 2.38 -10.93 -0.94
CA ILE A 207 1.31 -11.93 -0.96
C ILE A 207 1.87 -13.30 -1.35
N GLY A 208 2.80 -13.30 -2.31
CA GLY A 208 3.46 -14.49 -2.78
C GLY A 208 4.27 -14.27 -4.05
N TYR A 209 4.71 -15.38 -4.62
CA TYR A 209 5.57 -15.43 -5.80
C TYR A 209 4.96 -16.36 -6.82
N ASP A 210 5.16 -16.05 -8.09
CA ASP A 210 4.76 -16.95 -9.18
C ASP A 210 5.91 -17.76 -9.75
N ARG A 211 5.62 -18.56 -10.79
CA ARG A 211 6.62 -19.44 -11.42
C ARG A 211 7.81 -18.68 -12.04
N HIS A 212 7.65 -17.38 -12.29
CA HIS A 212 8.69 -16.51 -12.85
C HIS A 212 9.39 -15.68 -11.76
N GLN A 213 9.18 -16.00 -10.47
CA GLN A 213 9.72 -15.26 -9.31
C GLN A 213 9.25 -13.80 -9.25
N ARG A 214 8.09 -13.49 -9.84
CA ARG A 214 7.50 -12.15 -9.71
C ARG A 214 6.82 -12.03 -8.34
N LYS A 215 7.04 -10.91 -7.66
CA LYS A 215 6.51 -10.61 -6.34
C LYS A 215 5.13 -9.97 -6.46
N TYR A 216 4.16 -10.47 -5.71
CA TYR A 216 2.80 -9.95 -5.66
C TYR A 216 2.61 -9.16 -4.39
N TRP A 217 2.05 -7.97 -4.50
CA TRP A 217 1.83 -7.05 -3.40
C TRP A 217 0.40 -6.55 -3.41
N PHE A 218 -0.18 -6.30 -2.24
CA PHE A 218 -1.44 -5.58 -2.12
C PHE A 218 -1.18 -4.21 -1.49
N LEU A 219 -0.91 -3.20 -2.32
CA LEU A 219 -0.56 -1.85 -1.87
C LEU A 219 -1.58 -0.85 -2.39
N SER A 220 -1.95 0.14 -1.57
CA SER A 220 -2.74 1.30 -2.02
C SER A 220 -3.99 0.91 -2.83
N ARG A 221 -4.75 -0.09 -2.34
CA ARG A 221 -5.97 -0.65 -2.95
C ARG A 221 -5.76 -1.37 -4.30
N ARG A 222 -4.54 -1.80 -4.60
CA ARG A 222 -4.17 -2.41 -5.89
C ARG A 222 -3.34 -3.66 -5.68
N ILE A 223 -3.50 -4.63 -6.59
CA ILE A 223 -2.51 -5.70 -6.73
C ILE A 223 -1.37 -5.17 -7.59
N ILE A 224 -0.15 -5.21 -7.07
CA ILE A 224 1.06 -4.79 -7.78
C ILE A 224 1.94 -6.02 -7.97
N ILE A 225 2.41 -6.24 -9.19
CA ILE A 225 3.31 -7.33 -9.54
C ILE A 225 4.65 -6.71 -9.94
N GLU A 226 5.71 -7.12 -9.27
CA GLU A 226 7.08 -6.68 -9.52
C GLU A 226 7.89 -7.84 -10.10
N GLU A 227 8.51 -7.64 -11.28
CA GLU A 227 9.52 -8.55 -11.81
C GLU A 227 10.84 -8.39 -11.06
N ASP A 228 11.45 -9.51 -10.65
CA ASP A 228 12.74 -9.51 -9.97
C ASP A 228 13.86 -9.14 -10.96
N GLY A 229 14.72 -8.18 -10.61
CA GLY A 229 15.79 -7.68 -11.49
C GLY A 229 16.51 -6.42 -10.98
N GLU A 230 17.64 -6.07 -11.59
CA GLU A 230 18.38 -4.82 -11.28
C GLU A 230 17.52 -3.57 -11.56
N HIS A 231 17.68 -2.53 -10.73
CA HIS A 231 16.81 -1.35 -10.62
C HIS A 231 16.47 -0.61 -11.93
N VAL A 232 17.22 -0.80 -13.02
CA VAL A 232 17.11 -0.02 -14.26
C VAL A 232 16.08 -0.59 -15.26
N LYS A 233 15.64 -1.86 -15.12
CA LYS A 233 14.69 -2.50 -16.07
C LYS A 233 13.61 -3.36 -15.41
N LYS A 234 13.20 -3.03 -14.19
CA LYS A 234 12.10 -3.73 -13.53
C LYS A 234 10.79 -3.46 -14.27
N LYS A 235 10.08 -4.52 -14.66
CA LYS A 235 8.70 -4.38 -15.12
C LYS A 235 7.78 -4.45 -13.91
N ILE A 236 6.83 -3.52 -13.88
CA ILE A 236 5.82 -3.41 -12.84
C ILE A 236 4.45 -3.43 -13.51
N TRP A 237 3.55 -4.24 -12.98
CA TRP A 237 2.14 -4.25 -13.36
C TRP A 237 1.30 -3.89 -12.14
N TYR A 238 0.16 -3.24 -12.37
CA TYR A 238 -0.80 -2.99 -11.31
C TYR A 238 -2.23 -3.21 -11.80
N TYR A 239 -3.06 -3.74 -10.90
CA TYR A 239 -4.46 -4.10 -11.15
C TYR A 239 -5.30 -3.37 -10.11
N SER A 240 -6.25 -2.55 -10.57
CA SER A 240 -7.02 -1.59 -9.75
C SER A 240 -8.53 -1.85 -9.77
N THR A 241 -9.01 -2.83 -10.53
CA THR A 241 -10.45 -3.09 -10.72
C THR A 241 -10.76 -4.58 -10.64
N LYS A 242 -12.02 -4.92 -10.36
CA LYS A 242 -12.46 -6.32 -10.23
C LYS A 242 -12.22 -7.14 -11.50
N ALA A 243 -12.51 -6.56 -12.66
CA ALA A 243 -12.29 -7.21 -13.96
C ALA A 243 -10.80 -7.51 -14.20
N GLN A 244 -9.92 -6.58 -13.80
CA GLN A 244 -8.47 -6.76 -13.89
C GLN A 244 -7.97 -7.87 -12.94
N LEU A 245 -8.50 -7.93 -11.71
CA LEU A 245 -8.18 -9.00 -10.76
C LEU A 245 -8.63 -10.37 -11.29
N GLU A 246 -9.83 -10.46 -11.84
CA GLU A 246 -10.36 -11.69 -12.42
C GLU A 246 -9.49 -12.18 -13.59
N GLU A 247 -9.08 -11.27 -14.49
CA GLU A 247 -8.15 -11.59 -15.58
C GLU A 247 -6.81 -12.11 -15.07
N LEU A 248 -6.29 -11.51 -13.99
CA LEU A 248 -5.06 -11.95 -13.35
C LEU A 248 -5.21 -13.36 -12.77
N MET A 249 -6.25 -13.60 -11.98
CA MET A 249 -6.47 -14.90 -11.33
C MET A 249 -6.75 -16.02 -12.33
N GLU A 250 -7.43 -15.74 -13.45
CA GLU A 250 -7.60 -16.70 -14.55
C GLU A 250 -6.28 -17.05 -15.27
N SER A 251 -5.27 -16.18 -15.19
CA SER A 251 -3.96 -16.42 -15.81
C SER A 251 -3.02 -17.28 -14.96
N LEU A 252 -3.32 -17.41 -13.66
CA LEU A 252 -2.52 -18.20 -12.71
C LEU A 252 -2.86 -19.70 -12.80
N ASP A 253 -1.84 -20.54 -12.64
CA ASP A 253 -1.95 -21.99 -12.58
C ASP A 253 -2.40 -22.44 -11.19
N LYS A 254 -3.68 -22.85 -11.11
CA LYS A 254 -4.35 -23.25 -9.88
C LYS A 254 -3.95 -24.63 -9.36
N GLU A 255 -3.29 -25.44 -10.18
CA GLU A 255 -3.09 -26.86 -9.90
C GLU A 255 -1.64 -27.21 -9.59
N ARG A 256 -0.68 -26.43 -10.09
CA ARG A 256 0.75 -26.77 -9.98
C ARG A 256 1.58 -25.68 -9.34
N TRP A 257 2.10 -24.77 -10.16
CA TRP A 257 3.22 -23.90 -9.77
C TRP A 257 2.79 -22.69 -8.94
N GLU A 258 1.55 -22.24 -9.12
CA GLU A 258 1.03 -21.01 -8.53
C GLU A 258 -0.14 -21.31 -7.56
N THR A 259 -0.26 -22.57 -7.10
CA THR A 259 -1.36 -23.04 -6.25
C THR A 259 -1.44 -22.24 -4.94
N ASP A 260 -0.31 -22.05 -4.25
CA ASP A 260 -0.27 -21.31 -2.99
C ASP A 260 -0.63 -19.84 -3.20
N LEU A 261 -0.03 -19.19 -4.22
CA LEU A 261 -0.34 -17.81 -4.58
C LEU A 261 -1.81 -17.63 -4.95
N HIS A 262 -2.37 -18.54 -5.75
CA HIS A 262 -3.78 -18.51 -6.13
C HIS A 262 -4.69 -18.72 -4.91
N ALA A 263 -4.34 -19.64 -4.00
CA ALA A 263 -5.10 -19.87 -2.77
C ALA A 263 -5.14 -18.61 -1.89
N THR A 264 -3.99 -17.96 -1.66
CA THR A 264 -3.91 -16.71 -0.90
C THR A 264 -4.70 -15.58 -1.57
N LEU A 265 -4.60 -15.44 -2.91
CA LEU A 265 -5.37 -14.43 -3.64
C LEU A 265 -6.88 -14.69 -3.60
N GLU A 266 -7.31 -15.96 -3.59
CA GLU A 266 -8.73 -16.31 -3.44
C GLU A 266 -9.23 -16.05 -2.01
N GLU A 267 -8.42 -16.30 -0.99
CA GLU A 267 -8.73 -15.99 0.41
C GLU A 267 -8.92 -14.47 0.63
N MET A 268 -8.02 -13.65 0.08
CA MET A 268 -8.08 -12.19 0.22
C MET A 268 -9.01 -11.50 -0.79
N LYS A 269 -9.64 -12.25 -1.70
CA LYS A 269 -10.34 -11.72 -2.87
C LYS A 269 -11.44 -10.74 -2.53
N GLU A 270 -12.28 -11.06 -1.55
CA GLU A 270 -13.41 -10.20 -1.17
C GLU A 270 -12.92 -8.85 -0.62
N GLU A 271 -11.88 -8.86 0.21
CA GLU A 271 -11.25 -7.64 0.75
C GLU A 271 -10.62 -6.80 -0.36
N VAL A 272 -9.85 -7.43 -1.26
CA VAL A 272 -9.24 -6.76 -2.41
C VAL A 272 -10.32 -6.14 -3.31
N GLN A 273 -11.41 -6.86 -3.56
CA GLN A 273 -12.53 -6.37 -4.36
C GLN A 273 -13.24 -5.17 -3.71
N ALA A 274 -13.40 -5.17 -2.38
CA ALA A 274 -13.95 -4.01 -1.66
C ALA A 274 -13.03 -2.78 -1.78
N HIS A 275 -11.72 -2.96 -1.71
CA HIS A 275 -10.74 -1.88 -1.93
C HIS A 275 -10.77 -1.36 -3.39
N MET A 276 -10.99 -2.25 -4.35
CA MET A 276 -11.17 -1.88 -5.76
C MET A 276 -12.47 -1.10 -5.99
N ASP A 277 -13.57 -1.45 -5.33
CA ASP A 277 -14.81 -0.65 -5.38
C ASP A 277 -14.58 0.80 -4.94
N ILE A 278 -13.84 0.99 -3.86
CA ILE A 278 -13.46 2.33 -3.37
C ILE A 278 -12.65 3.07 -4.43
N THR A 279 -11.70 2.38 -5.09
CA THR A 279 -10.88 2.98 -6.16
C THR A 279 -11.73 3.39 -7.36
N GLU A 280 -12.70 2.56 -7.77
CA GLU A 280 -13.62 2.88 -8.86
C GLU A 280 -14.55 4.03 -8.49
N ASP A 281 -15.11 4.05 -7.28
CA ASP A 281 -15.97 5.14 -6.78
C ASP A 281 -15.21 6.48 -6.73
N LEU A 282 -14.00 6.50 -6.14
CA LEU A 282 -13.16 7.71 -6.11
C LEU A 282 -12.83 8.20 -7.53
N THR A 283 -12.49 7.29 -8.44
CA THR A 283 -12.20 7.62 -9.84
C THR A 283 -13.44 8.20 -10.55
N ASN A 284 -14.61 7.61 -10.32
CA ASN A 284 -15.86 8.05 -10.93
C ASN A 284 -16.35 9.40 -10.38
N ARG A 285 -16.07 9.71 -9.11
CA ARG A 285 -16.32 11.03 -8.53
C ARG A 285 -15.39 12.10 -9.12
N ALA A 286 -14.12 11.75 -9.38
CA ALA A 286 -13.11 12.69 -9.86
C ALA A 286 -13.19 12.97 -11.38
N ARG A 287 -13.64 12.01 -12.20
CA ARG A 287 -13.60 12.11 -13.68
C ARG A 287 -14.48 13.22 -14.29
N GLY A 288 -15.43 13.76 -13.53
CA GLY A 288 -16.45 14.68 -14.05
C GLY A 288 -17.27 14.02 -15.17
N SER A 289 -17.35 14.69 -16.33
CA SER A 289 -18.05 14.18 -17.52
C SER A 289 -17.21 13.27 -18.42
N ASN A 290 -15.90 13.15 -18.15
CA ASN A 290 -14.99 12.39 -19.01
C ASN A 290 -15.06 10.89 -18.73
N LYS A 291 -14.79 10.08 -19.75
CA LYS A 291 -14.60 8.64 -19.55
C LYS A 291 -13.32 8.41 -18.74
N ALA A 292 -13.43 7.72 -17.62
CA ALA A 292 -12.29 7.40 -16.78
C ALA A 292 -11.33 6.44 -17.51
N TYR A 293 -10.02 6.60 -17.26
CA TYR A 293 -8.99 5.68 -17.76
C TYR A 293 -9.30 4.22 -17.39
N LEU A 294 -9.66 3.96 -16.12
CA LEU A 294 -10.02 2.62 -15.66
C LEU A 294 -11.19 2.02 -16.42
N ALA A 295 -12.20 2.83 -16.78
CA ALA A 295 -13.34 2.35 -17.56
C ALA A 295 -12.91 1.92 -18.97
N ALA A 296 -12.03 2.70 -19.63
CA ALA A 296 -11.51 2.34 -20.95
C ALA A 296 -10.65 1.06 -20.91
N VAL A 297 -9.81 0.90 -19.88
CA VAL A 297 -9.01 -0.33 -19.70
C VAL A 297 -9.91 -1.52 -19.40
N ASN A 298 -10.93 -1.36 -18.56
CA ASN A 298 -11.87 -2.43 -18.22
C ASN A 298 -12.62 -2.93 -19.44
N ASP A 299 -13.03 -2.06 -20.37
CA ASP A 299 -13.68 -2.51 -21.62
C ASP A 299 -12.80 -3.48 -22.42
N VAL A 300 -11.49 -3.18 -22.51
CA VAL A 300 -10.52 -4.05 -23.20
C VAL A 300 -10.33 -5.38 -22.46
N VAL A 301 -10.20 -5.32 -21.13
CA VAL A 301 -10.04 -6.51 -20.28
C VAL A 301 -11.26 -7.43 -20.40
N MET A 302 -12.47 -6.86 -20.29
CA MET A 302 -13.72 -7.61 -20.40
C MET A 302 -13.86 -8.27 -21.76
N GLU A 303 -13.43 -7.62 -22.84
CA GLU A 303 -13.45 -8.23 -24.16
C GLU A 303 -12.48 -9.41 -24.27
N ARG A 304 -11.26 -9.29 -23.72
CA ARG A 304 -10.30 -10.40 -23.66
C ARG A 304 -10.85 -11.58 -22.84
N LEU A 305 -11.48 -11.31 -21.70
CA LEU A 305 -12.12 -12.33 -20.87
C LEU A 305 -13.23 -13.07 -21.61
N LYS A 306 -14.11 -12.36 -22.32
CA LYS A 306 -15.17 -12.98 -23.14
C LYS A 306 -14.60 -13.92 -24.19
N ILE A 307 -13.59 -13.46 -24.94
CA ILE A 307 -12.93 -14.27 -25.97
C ILE A 307 -12.31 -15.53 -25.35
N ARG A 308 -11.63 -15.40 -24.21
CA ARG A 308 -11.00 -16.53 -23.51
C ARG A 308 -12.03 -17.55 -23.03
N ARG A 309 -13.13 -17.10 -22.43
CA ARG A 309 -14.23 -17.97 -21.95
C ARG A 309 -14.91 -18.69 -23.11
N ALA A 310 -15.21 -17.99 -24.20
CA ALA A 310 -15.77 -18.62 -25.40
C ALA A 310 -14.84 -19.71 -25.97
N ALA A 311 -13.53 -19.47 -25.97
CA ALA A 311 -12.54 -20.47 -26.41
C ALA A 311 -12.45 -21.67 -25.46
N GLN A 312 -12.53 -21.46 -24.14
CA GLN A 312 -12.55 -22.54 -23.15
C GLN A 312 -13.82 -23.39 -23.26
N GLU A 313 -14.97 -22.75 -23.46
CA GLU A 313 -16.24 -23.43 -23.65
C GLU A 313 -16.26 -24.25 -24.95
N ALA A 314 -15.73 -23.69 -26.05
CA ALA A 314 -15.57 -24.43 -27.30
C ALA A 314 -14.67 -25.67 -27.12
N LYS A 315 -13.55 -25.55 -26.42
CA LYS A 315 -12.67 -26.69 -26.11
C LYS A 315 -13.36 -27.75 -25.27
N ARG A 316 -14.12 -27.35 -24.24
CA ARG A 316 -14.90 -28.30 -23.42
C ARG A 316 -15.93 -29.06 -24.25
N ARG A 317 -16.67 -28.37 -25.12
CA ARG A 317 -17.62 -29.00 -26.05
C ARG A 317 -16.93 -29.95 -27.02
N GLU A 318 -15.74 -29.61 -27.52
CA GLU A 318 -14.94 -30.52 -28.36
C GLU A 318 -14.46 -31.77 -27.60
N GLU A 319 -14.06 -31.62 -26.34
CA GLU A 319 -13.66 -32.74 -25.47
C GLU A 319 -14.83 -33.66 -25.11
N GLU A 320 -16.00 -33.08 -24.82
CA GLU A 320 -17.25 -33.81 -24.57
C GLU A 320 -17.65 -34.62 -25.82
N VAL A 321 -17.62 -34.00 -27.01
CA VAL A 321 -17.91 -34.70 -28.27
C VAL A 321 -16.90 -35.84 -28.52
N LYS A 322 -15.61 -35.62 -28.23
CA LYS A 322 -14.59 -36.68 -28.34
C LYS A 322 -14.87 -37.84 -27.38
N GLN A 323 -15.20 -37.56 -26.12
CA GLN A 323 -15.56 -38.58 -25.12
C GLN A 323 -16.82 -39.36 -25.51
N GLU A 324 -17.83 -38.71 -26.08
CA GLU A 324 -19.04 -39.38 -26.59
C GLU A 324 -18.73 -40.27 -27.81
N THR A 325 -17.87 -39.82 -28.73
CA THR A 325 -17.46 -40.65 -29.87
C THR A 325 -16.56 -41.83 -29.50
N GLU A 326 -15.72 -41.70 -28.46
CA GLU A 326 -14.88 -42.79 -27.97
C GLU A 326 -15.66 -43.77 -27.06
N GLY A 327 -16.65 -43.29 -26.29
CA GLY A 327 -17.54 -44.11 -25.47
C GLY A 327 -18.62 -44.87 -26.26
N GLY A 328 -18.94 -44.41 -27.48
CA GLY A 328 -19.95 -45.03 -28.36
C GLY A 328 -19.48 -46.25 -29.17
N SER A 329 -18.20 -46.61 -29.12
CA SER A 329 -17.63 -47.71 -29.90
C SER A 329 -17.40 -48.99 -29.08
N VAL A 330 -18.40 -49.44 -28.33
CA VAL A 330 -18.47 -50.86 -27.90
C VAL A 330 -19.90 -51.35 -28.06
N ASN A 331 -20.14 -52.16 -29.11
CA ASN A 331 -21.17 -53.21 -29.21
C ASN A 331 -21.15 -53.81 -30.65
N PRO A 332 -21.78 -54.96 -30.95
CA PRO A 332 -21.92 -56.23 -30.20
C PRO A 332 -21.77 -57.47 -31.13
N ALA A 333 -21.35 -58.65 -30.66
CA ALA A 333 -21.66 -59.95 -31.30
C ALA A 333 -21.27 -61.14 -30.41
N VAL A 334 -22.23 -61.86 -29.82
CA VAL A 334 -22.86 -63.12 -30.29
C VAL A 334 -22.11 -64.39 -29.84
N GLY A 335 -22.81 -65.29 -29.15
CA GLY A 335 -22.47 -66.73 -29.20
C GLY A 335 -22.60 -67.50 -27.88
N SER A 336 -23.76 -68.10 -27.67
CA SER A 336 -24.11 -69.15 -26.70
C SER A 336 -23.20 -70.39 -26.69
N ALA A 337 -22.89 -70.95 -25.51
CA ALA A 337 -23.21 -72.34 -25.08
C ALA A 337 -22.34 -72.82 -23.89
N GLU A 338 -23.04 -73.33 -22.85
CA GLU A 338 -22.74 -74.45 -21.93
C GLU A 338 -21.35 -74.67 -21.30
N GLY A 339 -21.34 -74.85 -19.97
CA GLY A 339 -20.22 -75.49 -19.26
C GLY A 339 -20.23 -75.28 -17.75
N SER A 340 -20.66 -76.31 -17.02
CA SER A 340 -20.78 -76.44 -15.56
C SER A 340 -19.52 -76.15 -14.71
N SER A 341 -19.79 -75.83 -13.42
CA SER A 341 -19.08 -76.22 -12.18
C SER A 341 -18.42 -75.11 -11.33
N GLN A 342 -18.98 -74.94 -10.12
CA GLN A 342 -18.40 -74.37 -8.89
C GLN A 342 -17.49 -75.42 -8.18
N PRO A 343 -16.86 -75.14 -7.00
CA PRO A 343 -16.29 -73.89 -6.44
C PRO A 343 -14.92 -74.12 -5.71
N GLY A 344 -14.25 -73.04 -5.26
CA GLY A 344 -13.21 -73.09 -4.21
C GLY A 344 -12.63 -71.70 -3.94
N ARG A 345 -13.00 -70.98 -2.88
CA ARG A 345 -12.49 -70.96 -1.48
C ARG A 345 -11.04 -70.45 -1.31
N THR A 346 -10.89 -69.62 -0.25
CA THR A 346 -9.71 -69.05 0.47
C THR A 346 -9.29 -67.65 0.02
N ALA A 347 -9.45 -66.55 0.78
CA ALA A 347 -9.14 -66.21 2.19
C ALA A 347 -7.64 -65.98 2.48
N GLU A 348 -7.38 -64.97 3.31
CA GLU A 348 -6.12 -64.47 3.92
C GLU A 348 -5.46 -63.31 3.15
N ALA A 349 -5.46 -62.05 3.61
CA ALA A 349 -5.15 -61.45 4.91
C ALA A 349 -3.67 -61.57 5.31
N ALA A 350 -2.92 -60.51 5.03
CA ALA A 350 -1.85 -59.95 5.86
C ALA A 350 -1.73 -58.46 5.53
#